data_AF-A0ABD1NVX8-F1
#
_entry.id   AF-A0ABD1NVX8-F1
#
_cell.length_a   1.000
_cell.length_b   1.000
_cell.length_c   1.000
_cell.angle_alpha   90.00
_cell.angle_beta   90.00
_cell.angle_gamma   90.00
#
_symmetry.space_group_name_H-M   'P 1'
#
loop_
_entity.id
_entity.type
_entity.pdbx_description
1 polymer ?
#
loop_
_entity_poly.entity_id
_entity_poly.type
_entity_poly.pdbx_seq_one_letter_code
_entity_poly.pdbx_strand_id
1 'polypeptide(L)'
;MCELDATDHPTKWFDSYLEGEFPKHCQKWEGYTHLYFPFCSHNHWYAVEVDIAKSTMFIYDPDRSWFTDDQIRVDLKPMTTILPMLLKKINIVIDALVLERITTISKTIQLG
;
A
#
# COMPACT_ATOMS: atom_id res chain seq x y z
N MET A 1 13.51 8.64 5.37
CA MET A 1 14.22 7.35 5.38
C MET A 1 14.62 7.12 6.83
N CYS A 2 13.90 6.25 7.55
CA CYS A 2 14.29 5.93 8.92
C CYS A 2 15.55 5.07 8.85
N GLU A 3 16.67 5.59 9.34
CA GLU A 3 17.86 4.77 9.57
C GLU A 3 17.52 3.76 10.67
N LEU A 4 17.46 2.48 10.29
CA LEU A 4 17.34 1.39 11.24
C LEU A 4 18.72 1.21 11.86
N ASP A 5 18.81 1.49 13.17
CA ASP A 5 19.98 1.14 13.97
C ASP A 5 20.16 -0.38 13.94
N ALA A 6 21.31 -0.84 13.44
CA ALA A 6 21.62 -2.25 13.22
C ALA A 6 21.68 -3.08 14.52
N THR A 7 21.52 -2.45 15.69
CA THR A 7 21.44 -3.10 16.99
C THR A 7 20.02 -3.36 17.48
N ASP A 8 19.00 -2.83 16.81
CA ASP A 8 17.60 -3.05 17.18
C ASP A 8 17.12 -4.36 16.55
N HIS A 9 17.06 -5.42 17.37
CA HIS A 9 16.58 -6.72 16.92
C HIS A 9 15.17 -6.56 16.32
N PRO A 10 14.96 -6.89 15.03
CA PRO A 10 13.69 -6.68 14.32
C PRO A 10 12.49 -7.32 15.00
N THR A 11 12.74 -8.31 15.85
CA THR A 11 11.72 -9.07 16.58
C THR A 11 11.02 -8.26 17.66
N LYS A 12 11.73 -7.45 18.46
CA LYS A 12 11.11 -6.86 19.67
C LYS A 12 10.01 -5.86 19.36
N TRP A 13 10.24 -4.94 18.43
CA TRP A 13 9.20 -3.98 18.05
C TRP A 13 8.10 -4.62 17.20
N PHE A 14 8.41 -5.70 16.47
CA PHE A 14 7.42 -6.46 15.68
C PHE A 14 6.51 -7.28 16.59
N ASP A 15 7.06 -7.92 17.63
CA ASP A 15 6.31 -8.63 18.67
C ASP A 15 5.39 -7.66 19.42
N SER A 16 5.91 -6.50 19.86
CA SER A 16 5.10 -5.40 20.43
C SER A 16 3.98 -4.95 19.47
N TYR A 17 4.26 -4.82 18.17
CA TYR A 17 3.25 -4.48 17.17
C TYR A 17 2.15 -5.54 17.03
N LEU A 18 2.53 -6.83 17.03
CA LEU A 18 1.59 -7.94 17.02
C LEU A 18 0.71 -7.97 18.28
N GLU A 19 1.25 -7.54 19.43
CA GLU A 19 0.54 -7.38 20.70
C GLU A 19 -0.33 -6.10 20.76
N GLY A 20 -0.29 -5.27 19.70
CA GLY A 20 -1.11 -4.07 19.55
C GLY A 20 -0.46 -2.79 20.06
N GLU A 21 0.81 -2.84 20.46
CA GLU A 21 1.59 -1.65 20.78
C GLU A 21 2.01 -0.91 19.50
N PHE A 22 1.99 0.42 19.54
CA PHE A 22 2.43 1.21 18.41
C PHE A 22 3.97 1.21 18.36
N PRO A 23 4.61 0.87 17.22
CA PRO A 23 6.06 0.85 17.15
C PRO A 23 6.60 2.25 17.47
N LYS A 24 7.58 2.32 18.38
CA LYS A 24 8.11 3.58 18.93
C LYS A 24 8.57 4.58 17.86
N HIS A 25 9.00 4.08 16.70
CA HIS A 25 9.50 4.86 15.57
C HIS A 25 8.52 4.96 14.40
N CYS A 26 7.34 4.32 14.49
CA CYS A 26 6.32 4.52 13.47
C CYS A 26 5.68 5.90 13.67
N GLN A 27 5.47 6.59 12.56
CA GLN A 27 4.61 7.77 12.56
C GLN A 27 3.15 7.31 12.59
N LYS A 28 2.33 8.01 13.38
CA LYS A 28 0.88 7.84 13.32
C LYS A 28 0.41 8.17 11.91
N TRP A 29 -0.54 7.40 11.41
CA TRP A 29 -1.11 7.58 10.08
C TRP A 29 -1.99 8.85 9.96
N GLU A 30 -2.10 9.63 11.04
CA GLU A 30 -2.81 10.92 11.07
C GLU A 30 -2.19 11.90 10.08
N GLY A 31 -3.00 12.39 9.13
CA GLY A 31 -2.59 13.41 8.16
C GLY A 31 -1.97 12.89 6.86
N TYR A 32 -1.74 11.58 6.70
CA TYR A 32 -1.35 11.04 5.40
C TYR A 32 -2.54 11.02 4.44
N THR A 33 -2.30 11.48 3.21
CA THR A 33 -3.30 11.51 2.13
C THR A 33 -3.06 10.42 1.08
N HIS A 34 -1.87 9.81 1.08
CA HIS A 34 -1.48 8.74 0.16
C HIS A 34 -0.86 7.57 0.92
N LEU A 35 -1.19 6.35 0.51
CA LEU A 35 -0.51 5.12 0.94
C LEU A 35 0.22 4.54 -0.26
N TYR A 36 1.48 4.15 -0.07
CA TYR A 36 2.27 3.46 -1.10
C TYR A 36 2.66 2.08 -0.59
N PHE A 37 2.48 1.05 -1.41
CA PHE A 37 2.99 -0.28 -1.11
C PHE A 37 3.42 -1.02 -2.38
N PRO A 38 4.49 -1.83 -2.32
CA PRO A 38 4.84 -2.72 -3.41
C PRO A 38 3.86 -3.91 -3.41
N PHE A 39 3.50 -4.38 -4.60
CA PHE A 39 2.71 -5.60 -4.76
C PHE A 39 3.41 -6.53 -5.75
N CYS A 40 3.45 -7.82 -5.41
CA CYS A 40 4.03 -8.86 -6.25
C CYS A 40 2.95 -9.87 -6.60
N SER A 41 2.79 -10.10 -7.91
CA SER A 41 1.97 -11.19 -8.44
C SER A 41 2.79 -11.92 -9.48
N HIS A 42 2.84 -13.26 -9.40
CA HIS A 42 3.55 -14.11 -10.36
C HIS A 42 5.00 -13.66 -10.68
N ASN A 43 5.76 -13.24 -9.66
CA ASN A 43 7.13 -12.70 -9.76
C ASN A 43 7.27 -11.36 -10.49
N HIS A 44 6.17 -10.68 -10.79
CA HIS A 44 6.17 -9.33 -11.31
C HIS A 44 5.81 -8.33 -10.21
N TRP A 45 6.61 -7.28 -10.10
CA TRP A 45 6.46 -6.24 -9.10
C TRP A 45 5.91 -4.97 -9.73
N TYR A 46 4.86 -4.43 -9.10
CA TYR A 46 4.34 -3.11 -9.41
C TYR A 46 4.10 -2.34 -8.11
N ALA A 47 4.14 -1.01 -8.20
CA ALA A 47 3.85 -0.16 -7.05
C ALA A 47 2.38 0.26 -7.05
N VAL A 48 1.76 0.22 -5.89
CA VAL A 48 0.38 0.67 -5.69
C VAL A 48 0.40 1.95 -4.87
N GLU A 49 -0.30 2.96 -5.36
CA GLU A 49 -0.65 4.16 -4.61
C GLU A 49 -2.15 4.14 -4.33
N VAL A 50 -2.51 4.46 -3.09
CA VAL A 50 -3.90 4.71 -2.69
C VAL A 50 -4.02 6.17 -2.33
N ASP A 51 -4.74 6.93 -3.13
CA ASP A 51 -5.14 8.29 -2.81
C ASP A 51 -6.38 8.20 -1.90
N ILE A 52 -6.19 8.50 -0.61
CA ILE A 52 -7.22 8.37 0.42
C ILE A 52 -8.35 9.36 0.14
N ALA A 53 -8.02 10.60 -0.24
CA ALA A 53 -8.99 11.66 -0.48
C ALA A 53 -9.87 11.35 -1.70
N LYS A 54 -9.27 10.77 -2.76
CA LYS A 54 -10.00 10.35 -3.97
C LYS A 54 -10.58 8.95 -3.87
N SER A 55 -10.27 8.20 -2.80
CA SER A 55 -10.59 6.78 -2.65
C SER A 55 -10.24 5.99 -3.93
N THR A 56 -9.05 6.19 -4.49
CA THR A 56 -8.66 5.64 -5.81
C THR A 56 -7.31 4.94 -5.71
N MET A 57 -7.15 3.82 -6.42
CA MET A 57 -5.86 3.12 -6.55
C MET A 57 -5.20 3.42 -7.89
N PHE A 58 -3.94 3.84 -7.84
CA PHE A 58 -3.06 4.01 -9.00
C PHE A 58 -2.01 2.91 -8.99
N ILE A 59 -1.83 2.26 -10.14
CA ILE A 59 -0.90 1.15 -10.32
C ILE A 59 0.23 1.62 -11.21
N TYR A 60 1.44 1.63 -10.67
CA TYR A 60 2.64 1.95 -11.43
C TYR A 60 3.30 0.64 -11.85
N ASP A 61 3.05 0.27 -13.09
CA ASP A 61 3.57 -0.95 -13.70
C ASP A 61 4.68 -0.62 -14.70
N PRO A 62 5.93 -1.08 -14.48
CA PRO A 62 7.01 -0.88 -15.43
C PRO A 62 6.81 -1.63 -16.76
N ASP A 63 6.01 -2.71 -16.77
CA ASP A 63 5.75 -3.53 -17.96
C ASP A 63 4.30 -4.04 -18.01
N ARG A 64 3.45 -3.27 -18.70
CA ARG A 64 2.01 -3.58 -18.87
C ARG A 64 1.73 -4.81 -19.73
N SER A 65 2.73 -5.49 -20.28
CA SER A 65 2.52 -6.73 -21.02
C SER A 65 2.24 -7.93 -20.11
N TRP A 66 2.59 -7.85 -18.83
CA TRP A 66 2.46 -8.97 -17.89
C TRP A 66 1.02 -9.20 -17.44
N PHE A 67 0.26 -8.14 -17.19
CA PHE A 67 -1.11 -8.24 -16.68
C PHE A 67 -2.07 -7.32 -17.39
N THR A 68 -3.29 -7.83 -17.56
CA THR A 68 -4.44 -7.00 -17.94
C THR A 68 -4.94 -6.21 -16.73
N ASP A 69 -5.64 -5.11 -16.97
CA ASP A 69 -6.26 -4.32 -15.89
C ASP A 69 -7.25 -5.17 -15.06
N ASP A 70 -7.89 -6.18 -15.66
CA ASP A 70 -8.79 -7.11 -14.97
C ASP A 70 -8.03 -8.09 -14.05
N GLN A 71 -6.88 -8.61 -14.48
CA GLN A 71 -6.01 -9.41 -13.62
C GLN A 71 -5.59 -8.61 -12.38
N ILE A 72 -5.15 -7.37 -12.58
CA ILE A 72 -4.72 -6.48 -11.49
C ILE A 72 -5.88 -6.20 -10.54
N ARG A 73 -7.10 -5.97 -11.06
CA ARG A 73 -8.31 -5.81 -10.24
C ARG A 73 -8.59 -7.02 -9.38
N VAL A 74 -8.48 -8.23 -9.93
CA VAL A 74 -8.70 -9.47 -9.19
C VAL A 74 -7.66 -9.63 -8.08
N ASP A 75 -6.39 -9.40 -8.39
CA ASP A 75 -5.27 -9.53 -7.44
C ASP A 75 -5.37 -8.53 -6.28
N LEU A 76 -5.82 -7.30 -6.56
CA LEU A 76 -5.96 -6.24 -5.56
C LEU A 76 -7.33 -6.20 -4.86
N LYS A 77 -8.28 -7.05 -5.25
CA LYS A 77 -9.60 -7.13 -4.62
C LYS A 77 -9.54 -7.32 -3.09
N PRO A 78 -8.63 -8.11 -2.51
CA PRO A 78 -8.51 -8.17 -1.05
C PRO A 78 -8.18 -6.81 -0.42
N MET A 79 -7.40 -5.97 -1.10
CA MET A 79 -7.03 -4.64 -0.61
C MET A 79 -8.20 -3.66 -0.60
N THR A 80 -9.15 -3.79 -1.55
CA THR A 80 -10.37 -2.97 -1.54
C THR A 80 -11.25 -3.22 -0.32
N THR A 81 -11.08 -4.38 0.35
CA THR A 81 -11.80 -4.73 1.57
C THR A 81 -10.99 -4.42 2.82
N ILE A 82 -9.72 -4.83 2.86
CA ILE A 82 -8.87 -4.72 4.06
C ILE A 82 -8.49 -3.26 4.33
N LEU A 83 -8.13 -2.48 3.31
CA LEU A 83 -7.67 -1.10 3.51
C LEU A 83 -8.74 -0.21 4.15
N PRO A 84 -10.01 -0.18 3.68
CA PRO A 84 -11.05 0.58 4.37
C PRO A 84 -11.24 0.15 5.83
N MET A 85 -11.15 -1.16 6.12
CA MET A 85 -11.28 -1.66 7.50
C MET A 85 -10.14 -1.16 8.40
N LEU A 86 -8.91 -1.15 7.89
CA LEU A 86 -7.74 -0.65 8.64
C LEU A 86 -7.80 0.86 8.84
N LEU A 87 -8.11 1.62 7.79
CA LEU A 87 -8.22 3.08 7.85
C LEU A 87 -9.36 3.52 8.80
N LYS A 88 -10.46 2.77 8.86
CA LYS A 88 -11.54 3.03 9.80
C LYS A 88 -11.08 2.94 11.27
N LYS A 89 -10.11 2.07 11.60
CA LYS A 89 -9.58 1.95 12.97
C LYS A 89 -8.85 3.21 13.45
N ILE A 90 -8.40 4.05 12.52
CA ILE A 90 -7.72 5.32 12.79
C ILE A 90 -8.60 6.53 12.41
N ASN A 91 -9.92 6.34 12.34
CA ASN A 91 -10.92 7.36 12.01
C ASN A 91 -10.77 7.98 10.60
N ILE A 92 -10.15 7.27 9.66
CA ILE A 92 -10.11 7.64 8.25
C ILE A 92 -11.18 6.85 7.50
N VAL A 93 -12.09 7.54 6.82
CA VAL A 93 -13.15 6.92 6.03
C VAL A 93 -12.78 7.04 4.55
N ILE A 94 -12.70 5.90 3.88
CA ILE A 94 -12.62 5.81 2.43
C ILE A 94 -13.80 5.02 1.89
N ASP A 95 -14.25 5.33 0.68
CA ASP A 95 -15.34 4.60 0.05
C ASP A 95 -14.78 3.34 -0.64
N ALA A 96 -15.12 2.18 -0.09
CA ALA A 96 -14.69 0.88 -0.62
C ALA A 96 -15.19 0.62 -2.04
N LEU A 97 -16.38 1.12 -2.41
CA LEU A 97 -16.94 1.00 -3.76
C LEU A 97 -16.17 1.88 -4.75
N VAL A 98 -15.68 3.04 -4.30
CA VAL A 98 -14.87 3.94 -5.12
C VAL A 98 -13.43 3.42 -5.25
N LEU A 99 -12.92 2.70 -4.25
CA LEU A 99 -11.57 2.11 -4.26
C LEU A 99 -11.40 1.03 -5.33
N GLU A 100 -12.48 0.47 -5.88
CA GLU A 100 -12.43 -0.41 -7.07
C GLU A 100 -12.02 0.34 -8.36
N ARG A 101 -11.91 1.66 -8.32
CA ARG A 101 -11.33 2.46 -9.39
C ARG A 101 -9.81 2.26 -9.40
N ILE A 102 -9.40 1.30 -10.23
CA ILE A 102 -8.01 1.05 -10.56
C ILE A 102 -7.65 1.81 -11.84
N THR A 103 -6.60 2.62 -11.75
CA THR A 103 -5.98 3.30 -12.88
C THR A 103 -4.57 2.77 -13.06
N THR A 104 -4.32 2.03 -14.15
CA THR A 104 -2.99 1.53 -14.48
C THR A 104 -2.19 2.58 -15.24
N ILE A 105 -1.02 2.93 -14.71
CA ILE A 105 -0.08 3.91 -15.23
C ILE A 105 1.23 3.21 -15.56
N SER A 106 1.63 3.25 -16.83
CA SER A 106 3.00 2.90 -17.19
C SER A 106 3.94 4.03 -16.83
N LYS A 107 5.01 3.73 -16.09
CA LYS A 107 6.07 4.68 -15.81
C LYS A 107 7.42 4.05 -16.18
N THR A 108 7.95 4.44 -17.33
CA THR A 108 9.33 4.10 -17.69
C THR A 108 10.25 5.05 -16.93
N ILE A 109 10.90 4.56 -15.88
CA ILE A 109 11.99 5.31 -15.22
C ILE A 109 13.27 4.98 -15.99
N GLN A 110 13.70 5.91 -16.85
CA GLN A 110 15.06 5.88 -17.40
C GLN A 110 16.00 6.27 -16.26
N LEU A 111 16.69 5.30 -15.67
CA LEU A 111 17.82 5.58 -14.80
C LEU A 111 19.00 5.93 -15.71
N GLY A 112 19.35 7.22 -15.72
CA GLY A 112 20.55 7.72 -16.40
C GLY A 112 21.82 7.29 -15.69
#